data_AF-A0A7C5TLY9-F1
#
_entry.id   AF-A0A7C5TLY9-F1
#
_cell.length_a   1.000
_cell.length_b   1.000
_cell.length_c   1.000
_cell.angle_alpha   90.00
_cell.angle_beta   90.00
_cell.angle_gamma   90.00
#
_symmetry.space_group_name_H-M   'P 1'
#
loop_
_entity.id
_entity.type
_entity.pdbx_description
1 polymer ?
#
loop_
_entity_poly.entity_id
_entity_poly.type
_entity_poly.pdbx_seq_one_letter_code
_entity_poly.pdbx_strand_id
1 'polypeptide(L)'
;MNIMVFDPFTVTILLTSAMALLASIVYILILSIRRARVTQIGEEMYIGGESEDILSLKVPSVLALYWGIIKRSWKDAFNILRDVIHSGILNEWYGYMSIWLSFLLLLSIIAIAIYMYIR
;
A
#
# COMPACT_ATOMS: atom_id res chain seq x y z
N MET A 1 -5.49 -37.45 -4.17
CA MET A 1 -5.27 -36.00 -4.35
C MET A 1 -4.28 -35.85 -5.48
N ASN A 2 -4.71 -35.44 -6.67
CA ASN A 2 -3.81 -35.31 -7.82
C ASN A 2 -2.93 -34.07 -7.61
N ILE A 3 -1.63 -34.30 -7.41
CA ILE A 3 -0.65 -33.22 -7.35
C ILE A 3 -0.40 -32.80 -8.80
N MET A 4 -0.94 -31.65 -9.19
CA MET A 4 -0.58 -31.04 -10.48
C MET A 4 0.87 -30.58 -10.39
N VAL A 5 1.76 -31.31 -11.05
CA VAL A 5 3.17 -30.95 -11.19
C VAL A 5 3.28 -30.00 -12.39
N PHE A 6 3.36 -28.71 -12.11
CA PHE A 6 3.62 -27.70 -13.13
C PHE A 6 5.11 -27.65 -13.44
N ASP A 7 5.46 -27.45 -14.71
CA ASP A 7 6.84 -27.17 -15.09
C ASP A 7 7.28 -25.80 -14.53
N PRO A 8 8.58 -25.63 -14.23
CA PRO A 8 9.08 -24.39 -13.62
C PRO A 8 8.79 -23.13 -14.45
N PHE A 9 8.69 -23.26 -15.78
CA PHE A 9 8.42 -22.14 -16.67
C PHE A 9 6.97 -21.68 -16.54
N THR A 10 6.01 -22.61 -16.52
CA THR A 10 4.59 -22.31 -16.26
C THR A 10 4.39 -21.65 -14.90
N VAL A 11 5.04 -22.15 -13.85
CA VAL A 11 4.97 -21.55 -12.51
C VAL A 11 5.48 -20.11 -12.53
N THR A 12 6.61 -19.86 -13.21
CA THR A 12 7.22 -18.53 -13.29
C THR A 12 6.31 -17.53 -14.00
N ILE A 13 5.67 -17.93 -15.12
CA ILE A 13 4.72 -17.08 -15.84
C ILE A 13 3.51 -16.74 -14.96
N LEU A 14 2.97 -17.74 -14.26
CA LEU A 14 1.79 -17.57 -13.42
C LEU A 14 2.09 -16.63 -12.23
N LEU A 15 3.26 -16.76 -11.62
CA LEU A 15 3.69 -15.88 -10.53
C LEU A 15 3.95 -14.45 -11.02
N THR A 16 4.63 -14.29 -12.15
CA THR A 16 4.95 -12.98 -12.73
C THR A 16 3.68 -12.23 -13.14
N SER A 17 2.72 -12.93 -13.76
CA SER A 17 1.43 -12.35 -14.15
C SER A 17 0.58 -11.94 -12.94
N ALA A 18 0.57 -12.76 -11.86
CA ALA A 18 -0.09 -12.40 -10.61
C ALA A 18 0.52 -11.13 -9.98
N MET A 19 1.86 -11.01 -9.98
CA MET A 19 2.54 -9.81 -9.48
C MET A 19 2.24 -8.57 -10.34
N ALA A 20 2.23 -8.70 -11.66
CA ALA A 20 1.89 -7.61 -12.57
C ALA A 20 0.45 -7.12 -12.37
N LEU A 21 -0.49 -8.03 -12.11
CA LEU A 21 -1.88 -7.69 -11.81
C LEU A 21 -2.02 -6.97 -10.47
N LEU A 22 -1.31 -7.41 -9.43
CA LEU A 22 -1.30 -6.68 -8.15
C LEU A 22 -0.69 -5.27 -8.29
N ALA A 23 0.42 -5.15 -9.03
CA ALA A 23 1.06 -3.86 -9.29
C ALA A 23 0.12 -2.90 -10.05
N SER A 24 -0.64 -3.39 -11.03
CA SER A 24 -1.59 -2.56 -11.78
C SER A 24 -2.77 -2.10 -10.91
N ILE A 25 -3.29 -2.95 -10.03
CA ILE A 25 -4.33 -2.56 -9.05
C ILE A 25 -3.82 -1.44 -8.14
N VAL A 26 -2.62 -1.59 -7.56
CA VAL A 26 -2.02 -0.57 -6.68
C VAL A 26 -1.81 0.73 -7.45
N TYR A 27 -1.32 0.66 -8.68
CA TYR A 27 -1.13 1.83 -9.53
C TYR A 27 -2.45 2.59 -9.79
N ILE A 28 -3.53 1.87 -10.11
CA ILE A 28 -4.87 2.46 -10.32
C ILE A 28 -5.39 3.13 -9.04
N LEU A 29 -5.19 2.51 -7.87
CA LEU A 29 -5.57 3.08 -6.57
C LEU A 29 -4.81 4.38 -6.30
N ILE A 30 -3.50 4.41 -6.55
CA ILE A 30 -2.70 5.62 -6.38
C ILE A 30 -3.20 6.74 -7.29
N LEU A 31 -3.50 6.45 -8.56
CA LEU A 31 -4.07 7.44 -9.48
C LEU A 31 -5.42 7.98 -8.98
N SER A 32 -6.28 7.10 -8.47
CA SER A 32 -7.59 7.46 -7.92
C SER A 32 -7.46 8.39 -6.71
N ILE A 33 -6.55 8.09 -5.79
CA ILE A 33 -6.29 8.91 -4.59
C ILE A 33 -5.67 10.26 -4.97
N ARG A 34 -4.73 10.30 -5.92
CA ARG A 34 -4.13 11.56 -6.39
C ARG A 34 -5.18 12.49 -6.99
N ARG A 35 -6.14 11.94 -7.76
CA ARG A 35 -7.25 12.73 -8.33
C ARG A 35 -8.17 13.30 -7.26
N ALA A 36 -8.44 12.55 -6.19
CA ALA A 36 -9.29 13.01 -5.08
C ALA A 36 -8.66 14.14 -4.23
N ARG A 37 -7.32 14.21 -4.13
CA ARG A 37 -6.65 15.29 -3.38
C ARG A 37 -6.69 16.66 -4.07
N VAL A 38 -6.88 16.70 -5.39
CA VAL A 38 -6.94 17.98 -6.13
C VAL A 38 -8.26 18.72 -5.88
N THR A 39 -9.29 18.04 -5.36
CA THR A 39 -10.64 18.59 -5.17
C THR A 39 -10.97 19.10 -3.76
N GLN A 40 -10.00 19.28 -2.84
CA GLN A 40 -10.27 19.68 -1.45
C GLN A 40 -9.46 20.87 -0.91
N ILE A 41 -9.02 21.79 -1.78
CA ILE A 41 -8.50 23.10 -1.32
C ILE A 41 -9.61 24.12 -1.57
N GLY A 42 -10.44 24.38 -0.55
CA GLY A 42 -11.53 25.37 -0.63
C GLY A 42 -12.74 25.15 0.28
N GLU A 43 -12.72 24.21 1.22
CA GLU A 43 -13.89 23.91 2.09
C GLU A 43 -14.03 24.81 3.33
N GLU A 44 -13.19 25.83 3.51
CA GLU A 44 -13.43 26.87 4.51
C GLU A 44 -13.56 28.24 3.83
N MET A 45 -14.77 28.79 3.93
CA MET A 45 -15.16 30.11 3.45
C MET A 45 -14.45 31.16 4.30
N TYR A 46 -13.62 32.01 3.69
CA TYR A 46 -13.06 33.19 4.35
C TYR A 46 -14.20 34.19 4.55
N ILE A 47 -14.68 34.36 5.80
CA ILE A 47 -15.78 35.28 6.11
C ILE A 47 -15.26 36.42 6.97
N GLY A 48 -14.77 37.46 6.31
CA GLY A 48 -15.39 38.78 6.42
C GLY A 48 -15.51 39.48 7.77
N GLY A 49 -14.90 39.01 8.86
CA GLY A 49 -14.93 39.69 10.17
C GLY A 49 -16.29 39.65 10.89
N GLU A 50 -17.08 38.59 10.72
CA GLU A 50 -18.41 38.42 11.32
C GLU A 50 -18.40 37.71 12.70
N SER A 51 -19.50 37.86 13.46
CA SER A 51 -19.54 37.66 14.93
C SER A 51 -19.49 36.21 15.42
N GLU A 52 -18.97 36.03 16.64
CA GLU A 52 -18.58 34.78 17.30
C GLU A 52 -19.69 33.75 17.58
N ASP A 53 -20.98 34.01 17.28
CA ASP A 53 -22.03 33.00 17.42
C ASP A 53 -21.88 31.81 16.43
N ILE A 54 -21.05 31.98 15.39
CA ILE A 54 -20.59 30.93 14.45
C ILE A 54 -19.45 30.07 15.07
N LEU A 55 -18.82 30.53 16.15
CA LEU A 55 -17.77 29.84 16.91
C LEU A 55 -18.33 28.95 18.03
N SER A 56 -19.64 28.70 18.07
CA SER A 56 -20.18 27.65 18.93
C SER A 56 -19.42 26.36 18.60
N LEU A 57 -18.55 25.94 19.53
CA LEU A 57 -17.77 24.72 19.43
C LEU A 57 -18.78 23.59 19.29
N LYS A 58 -19.10 23.23 18.06
CA LYS A 58 -19.78 22.01 17.71
C LYS A 58 -18.91 20.92 18.28
N VAL A 59 -19.29 20.43 19.45
CA VAL A 59 -18.73 19.22 20.04
C VAL A 59 -18.64 18.23 18.89
N PRO A 60 -17.43 17.82 18.50
CA PRO A 60 -17.25 17.10 17.25
C PRO A 60 -18.15 15.87 17.34
N SER A 61 -19.02 15.71 16.34
CA SER A 61 -19.92 14.55 16.32
C SER A 61 -19.07 13.29 16.45
N VAL A 62 -19.62 12.24 17.06
CA VAL A 62 -18.89 10.96 17.19
C VAL A 62 -18.34 10.49 15.83
N LEU A 63 -19.06 10.82 14.75
CA LEU A 63 -18.63 10.60 13.37
C LEU A 63 -17.40 11.43 12.98
N ALA A 64 -17.35 12.71 13.35
CA ALA A 64 -16.20 13.59 13.09
C ALA A 64 -14.95 13.15 13.88
N LEU A 65 -15.13 12.67 15.12
CA LEU A 65 -14.05 12.06 15.91
C LEU A 65 -13.54 10.76 15.28
N TYR A 66 -14.45 9.88 14.86
CA TYR A 66 -14.12 8.64 14.16
C TYR A 66 -13.31 8.91 12.88
N TRP A 67 -13.78 9.85 12.04
CA TRP A 67 -13.07 10.26 10.83
C TRP A 67 -11.75 10.98 11.14
N GLY A 68 -11.66 11.75 12.22
CA GLY A 68 -10.41 12.39 12.66
C GLY A 68 -9.33 11.38 13.03
N ILE A 69 -9.70 10.34 13.78
CA ILE A 69 -8.79 9.25 14.15
C ILE A 69 -8.36 8.47 12.91
N ILE A 70 -9.30 8.09 12.05
CA ILE A 70 -8.98 7.38 10.80
C ILE A 70 -8.07 8.22 9.92
N LYS A 71 -8.37 9.50 9.73
CA LYS A 71 -7.58 10.41 8.88
C LYS A 71 -6.17 10.58 9.44
N ARG A 72 -6.01 10.61 10.76
CA ARG A 72 -4.69 10.65 11.41
C ARG A 72 -3.91 9.35 11.20
N SER A 73 -4.50 8.20 11.54
CA SER A 73 -3.86 6.90 11.36
C SER A 73 -3.49 6.63 9.90
N TRP A 74 -4.36 6.98 8.96
CA TRP A 74 -4.10 6.85 7.52
C TRP A 74 -3.03 7.82 7.03
N LYS A 75 -3.00 9.05 7.55
CA LYS A 75 -1.95 10.02 7.21
C LYS A 75 -0.60 9.56 7.71
N ASP A 76 -0.54 9.02 8.92
CA ASP A 76 0.71 8.50 9.52
C ASP A 76 1.19 7.26 8.76
N ALA A 77 0.30 6.31 8.45
CA ALA A 77 0.63 5.15 7.62
C ALA A 77 1.10 5.57 6.22
N PHE A 78 0.43 6.55 5.60
CA PHE A 78 0.84 7.08 4.30
C PHE A 78 2.22 7.76 4.36
N ASN A 79 2.50 8.53 5.41
CA ASN A 79 3.80 9.16 5.60
C ASN A 79 4.89 8.11 5.79
N ILE A 80 4.64 7.04 6.55
CA ILE A 80 5.58 5.91 6.69
C ILE A 80 5.84 5.26 5.33
N LEU A 81 4.79 4.92 4.58
CA LEU A 81 4.92 4.33 3.25
C LEU A 81 5.70 5.23 2.29
N ARG A 82 5.48 6.54 2.35
CA ARG A 82 6.18 7.50 1.51
C ARG A 82 7.63 7.68 1.95
N ASP A 83 7.86 7.91 3.23
CA ASP A 83 9.15 8.38 3.74
C ASP A 83 10.12 7.24 4.04
N VAL A 84 9.61 6.07 4.45
CA VAL A 84 10.42 4.88 4.75
C VAL A 84 10.57 3.99 3.52
N ILE A 85 9.47 3.70 2.81
CA ILE A 85 9.51 2.75 1.69
C ILE A 85 9.88 3.45 0.37
N HIS A 86 9.48 4.72 0.20
CA HIS A 86 9.80 5.54 -0.99
C HIS A 86 10.74 6.71 -0.64
N SER A 87 11.77 6.45 0.17
CA SER A 87 12.80 7.43 0.51
C SER A 87 13.52 8.01 -0.72
N GLY A 88 13.44 7.32 -1.86
CA GLY A 88 14.11 7.69 -3.11
C GLY A 88 15.61 7.35 -3.10
N ILE A 89 16.11 6.76 -2.01
CA ILE A 89 17.50 6.35 -1.88
C ILE A 89 17.65 4.96 -2.51
N LEU A 90 18.36 4.91 -3.65
CA LEU A 90 18.60 3.68 -4.41
C LEU A 90 19.18 2.54 -3.55
N ASN A 91 20.02 2.87 -2.58
CA ASN A 91 20.66 1.89 -1.69
C ASN A 91 19.65 1.13 -0.80
N GLU A 92 18.61 1.81 -0.30
CA GLU A 92 17.57 1.17 0.51
C GLU A 92 16.71 0.23 -0.34
N TRP A 93 16.42 0.63 -1.58
CA TRP A 93 15.76 -0.24 -2.57
C TRP A 93 16.57 -1.51 -2.84
N TYR A 94 17.89 -1.41 -3.01
CA TYR A 94 18.76 -2.58 -3.16
C TYR A 94 18.71 -3.48 -1.93
N GLY A 95 18.64 -2.91 -0.73
CA GLY A 95 18.43 -3.66 0.52
C GLY A 95 17.14 -4.47 0.49
N TYR A 96 16.02 -3.83 0.17
CA TYR A 96 14.71 -4.49 0.05
C TYR A 96 14.72 -5.59 -1.02
N MET A 97 15.30 -5.32 -2.20
CA MET A 97 15.39 -6.31 -3.28
C MET A 97 16.28 -7.49 -2.91
N SER A 98 17.39 -7.26 -2.20
CA SER A 98 18.29 -8.32 -1.75
C SER A 98 17.61 -9.24 -0.73
N ILE A 99 16.86 -8.67 0.22
CA ILE A 99 16.07 -9.44 1.19
C ILE A 99 15.00 -10.26 0.45
N TRP A 100 14.28 -9.64 -0.49
CA TRP A 100 13.24 -10.31 -1.26
C TRP A 100 13.78 -11.47 -2.11
N LEU A 101 14.89 -11.25 -2.82
CA LEU A 101 15.56 -12.29 -3.60
C LEU A 101 16.09 -13.43 -2.72
N SER A 102 16.64 -13.10 -1.55
CA SER A 102 17.12 -14.11 -0.59
C SER A 102 15.98 -14.97 -0.05
N PHE A 103 14.82 -14.36 0.22
CA PHE A 103 13.61 -15.06 0.60
C PHE A 103 13.10 -16.00 -0.51
N LEU A 104 13.06 -15.52 -1.76
CA LEU A 104 12.66 -16.35 -2.91
C LEU A 104 13.64 -17.50 -3.15
N LEU A 105 14.95 -17.28 -2.98
CA LEU A 105 15.96 -18.32 -3.06
C LEU A 105 15.71 -19.41 -2.00
N LEU A 106 15.43 -19.01 -0.76
CA LEU A 106 15.14 -19.94 0.33
C LEU A 106 13.88 -20.76 0.06
N LEU A 107 12.82 -20.13 -0.46
CA LEU A 107 11.61 -20.84 -0.90
C LEU A 107 11.88 -21.82 -2.04
N SER A 108 12.71 -21.43 -3.01
CA SER A 108 13.14 -22.31 -4.11
C SER A 108 13.84 -23.57 -3.59
N ILE A 109 14.80 -23.41 -2.66
CA ILE A 109 15.51 -24.54 -2.05
C ILE A 109 14.54 -25.48 -1.34
N ILE A 110 13.60 -24.92 -0.56
CA ILE A 110 12.57 -25.71 0.14
C ILE A 110 11.70 -26.47 -0.87
N ALA A 111 11.25 -25.80 -1.93
CA ALA A 111 10.42 -26.43 -2.96
C ALA A 111 11.15 -27.58 -3.67
N ILE A 112 12.44 -27.41 -3.98
CA ILE A 112 13.29 -28.46 -4.55
C ILE A 112 13.45 -29.63 -3.57
N ALA A 113 13.72 -29.34 -2.29
CA ALA A 113 13.86 -30.38 -1.27
C ALA A 113 12.57 -31.19 -1.11
N ILE A 114 11.41 -30.52 -1.09
CA ILE A 114 10.10 -31.18 -1.06
C ILE A 114 9.88 -32.03 -2.32
N TYR A 115 10.21 -31.50 -3.50
CA TYR A 115 10.09 -32.25 -4.77
C TYR A 115 10.96 -33.51 -4.77
N MET A 116 12.20 -33.41 -4.29
CA MET A 116 13.10 -34.56 -4.15
C MET A 116 12.65 -35.57 -3.09
N TYR A 117 11.94 -35.14 -2.05
CA TYR A 117 11.43 -36.02 -1.02
C TYR A 117 10.15 -36.78 -1.43
N ILE A 118 9.30 -36.14 -2.23
CA ILE A 118 8.05 -36.73 -2.72
C ILE A 118 8.29 -37.72 -3.88
N ARG A 119 9.36 -37.53 -4.65
CA ARG A 119 9.77 -38.40 -5.76
C ARG A 119 10.67 -39.54 -5.28
#